data_AF-A0A957VRT8-F1
#
_entry.id   AF-A0A957VRT8-F1
#
_cell.length_a   1.000
_cell.length_b   1.000
_cell.length_c   1.000
_cell.angle_alpha   90.00
_cell.angle_beta   90.00
_cell.angle_gamma   90.00
#
_symmetry.space_group_name_H-M   'P 1'
#
loop_
_entity.id
_entity.type
_entity.pdbx_description
1 polymer ?
#
loop_
_entity_poly.entity_id
_entity_poly.type
_entity_poly.pdbx_seq_one_letter_code
_entity_poly.pdbx_strand_id
1 'polypeptide(L)'
;SWAASAYTAFWQAYNGQIEPTRLTQLYGYLPGTAWKLLLTLLAGGKWMTRQDGGFQLTATGRNRYHDLERWVTYRFIEPLWTEMMQEHAAG
;
A
#
# COMPACT_ATOMS: atom_id res chain seq x y z
N SER A 1 10.39 -9.43 -5.58
CA SER A 1 11.14 -8.16 -5.67
C SER A 1 10.58 -7.17 -4.65
N TRP A 2 11.34 -6.15 -4.25
CA TRP A 2 10.89 -5.14 -3.29
C TRP A 2 9.74 -4.27 -3.82
N ALA A 3 9.77 -3.91 -5.10
CA ALA A 3 8.69 -3.15 -5.73
C ALA A 3 7.36 -3.93 -5.73
N ALA A 4 7.40 -5.24 -6.04
CA ALA A 4 6.20 -6.07 -6.03
C ALA A 4 5.64 -6.25 -4.61
N SER A 5 6.49 -6.37 -3.58
CA SER A 5 6.02 -6.49 -2.20
C SER A 5 5.37 -5.20 -1.69
N ALA A 6 5.91 -4.03 -2.07
CA ALA A 6 5.29 -2.74 -1.79
C ALA A 6 3.94 -2.56 -2.50
N TYR A 7 3.86 -2.94 -3.77
CA TYR A 7 2.61 -2.91 -4.53
C TYR A 7 1.53 -3.79 -3.88
N THR A 8 1.87 -5.03 -3.50
CA THR A 8 0.91 -5.92 -2.84
C THR A 8 0.54 -5.43 -1.44
N ALA A 9 1.49 -4.91 -0.66
CA ALA A 9 1.18 -4.32 0.65
C ALA A 9 0.25 -3.11 0.53
N PHE A 10 0.45 -2.27 -0.49
CA PHE A 10 -0.42 -1.15 -0.80
C PHE A 10 -1.85 -1.61 -1.07
N TRP A 11 -2.05 -2.58 -1.96
CA TRP A 11 -3.40 -3.09 -2.27
C TRP A 11 -4.05 -3.86 -1.11
N GLN A 12 -3.26 -4.55 -0.29
CA GLN A 12 -3.78 -5.15 0.93
C GLN A 12 -4.27 -4.09 1.92
N ALA A 13 -3.55 -2.97 2.05
CA ALA A 13 -3.98 -1.85 2.88
C ALA A 13 -5.28 -1.22 2.36
N TYR A 14 -5.41 -1.08 1.03
CA TYR A 14 -6.62 -0.62 0.37
C TYR A 14 -7.83 -1.53 0.66
N ASN A 15 -7.63 -2.85 0.59
CA ASN A 15 -8.65 -3.85 0.94
C ASN A 15 -8.93 -3.96 2.45
N GLY A 16 -8.25 -3.16 3.28
CA GLY A 16 -8.53 -3.00 4.70
C GLY A 16 -7.66 -3.84 5.64
N GLN A 17 -6.91 -4.83 5.14
CA GLN A 17 -6.08 -5.70 5.97
C GLN A 17 -4.77 -6.11 5.29
N ILE A 18 -3.66 -5.90 5.99
CA ILE A 18 -2.31 -6.29 5.57
C ILE A 18 -1.89 -7.56 6.30
N GLU A 19 -1.46 -8.57 5.55
CA GLU A 19 -1.08 -9.89 6.05
C GLU A 19 0.45 -10.10 5.88
N PRO A 20 1.26 -9.87 6.93
CA PRO A 20 2.71 -9.99 6.85
C PRO A 20 3.16 -11.42 6.49
N THR A 21 2.42 -12.42 6.95
CA THR A 21 2.69 -13.83 6.67
C THR A 21 2.55 -14.12 5.16
N ARG A 22 1.53 -13.55 4.52
CA ARG A 22 1.31 -13.67 3.08
C ARG A 22 2.40 -12.96 2.26
N LEU A 23 2.84 -11.77 2.71
CA LEU A 23 3.99 -11.08 2.10
C LEU A 23 5.28 -11.89 2.21
N THR A 24 5.46 -12.58 3.35
CA THR A 24 6.62 -13.46 3.57
C THR A 24 6.59 -14.66 2.63
N GLN A 25 5.42 -15.27 2.42
CA GLN A 25 5.24 -16.40 1.50
C GLN A 25 5.49 -16.01 0.04
N LEU A 26 5.01 -14.83 -0.39
CA LEU A 26 5.11 -14.39 -1.78
C LEU A 26 6.49 -13.84 -2.15
N TYR A 27 7.18 -13.18 -1.22
CA TYR A 27 8.41 -12.43 -1.53
C TYR A 27 9.63 -12.87 -0.72
N GLY A 28 9.47 -13.83 0.18
CA GLY A 28 10.54 -14.40 1.01
C GLY A 28 10.66 -13.77 2.40
N TYR A 29 11.55 -14.35 3.20
CA TYR A 29 11.74 -14.02 4.61
C TYR A 29 12.20 -12.57 4.85
N LEU A 30 13.15 -12.08 4.05
CA LEU A 30 13.72 -10.74 4.22
C LEU A 30 12.68 -9.63 4.00
N PRO A 31 11.95 -9.57 2.86
CA PRO A 31 10.88 -8.60 2.68
C PRO A 31 9.76 -8.75 3.71
N GLY A 32 9.37 -9.99 4.02
CA GLY A 32 8.32 -10.26 5.01
C GLY A 32 8.64 -9.72 6.41
N THR A 33 9.88 -9.90 6.87
CA THR A 33 10.34 -9.40 8.18
C THR A 33 10.42 -7.88 8.21
N ALA A 34 10.91 -7.25 7.14
CA ALA A 34 10.93 -5.79 7.01
C ALA A 34 9.52 -5.20 7.07
N TRP A 35 8.55 -5.78 6.35
CA TRP A 35 7.15 -5.37 6.41
C TRP A 35 6.57 -5.56 7.81
N LYS A 36 6.82 -6.70 8.46
CA LYS A 36 6.33 -6.96 9.82
C LYS A 36 6.85 -5.93 10.81
N LEU A 37 8.12 -5.55 10.73
CA LEU A 37 8.71 -4.49 11.56
C LEU A 37 8.05 -3.14 11.30
N LEU A 38 7.93 -2.74 10.03
CA LEU A 38 7.30 -1.47 9.65
C LEU A 38 5.85 -1.38 10.15
N LEU A 39 5.05 -2.44 9.93
CA LEU A 39 3.64 -2.48 10.36
C LEU A 39 3.52 -2.43 11.89
N THR A 40 4.46 -3.04 12.61
CA THR A 40 4.50 -2.99 14.08
C THR A 40 4.82 -1.57 14.58
N LEU A 41 5.75 -0.86 13.92
CA LEU A 41 6.05 0.54 14.24
C LEU A 41 4.84 1.45 13.95
N LEU A 42 4.16 1.24 12.83
CA LEU A 42 2.94 1.97 12.48
C LEU A 42 1.78 1.68 13.44
N ALA A 43 1.71 0.45 13.97
CA ALA A 43 0.77 0.11 15.03
C ALA A 43 1.09 0.84 16.35
N GLY A 44 2.37 0.92 16.72
CA GLY A 44 2.83 1.74 17.85
C GLY A 44 2.49 3.23 17.69
N GLY A 45 2.53 3.74 16.46
CA GLY A 45 2.11 5.10 16.10
C GLY A 45 0.60 5.34 16.03
N LYS A 46 -0.24 4.35 16.38
CA LYS A 46 -1.72 4.39 16.27
C LYS A 46 -2.25 4.57 14.85
N TRP A 47 -1.43 4.35 13.82
CA TRP A 47 -1.87 4.37 12.42
C TRP A 47 -2.44 3.03 11.99
N MET A 48 -2.02 1.96 12.65
CA MET A 48 -2.53 0.62 12.44
C MET A 48 -2.98 0.00 13.76
N THR A 49 -3.88 -0.97 13.66
CA THR A 49 -4.23 -1.85 14.75
C THR A 49 -3.96 -3.28 14.32
N ARG A 50 -3.51 -4.12 15.26
CA ARG A 50 -3.30 -5.53 15.00
C ARG A 50 -4.64 -6.25 15.15
N GLN A 51 -5.04 -6.99 14.12
CA GLN A 51 -6.19 -7.90 14.17
C GLN A 51 -5.74 -9.29 13.73
N ASP A 52 -6.52 -10.33 14.05
CA ASP A 52 -6.17 -11.74 13.87
C ASP A 52 -5.36 -12.02 12.59
N GLY A 53 -4.05 -12.26 12.76
CA GLY A 53 -3.13 -12.59 11.66
C GLY A 53 -2.62 -11.42 10.80
N GLY A 54 -3.05 -10.17 11.03
CA GLY A 54 -2.69 -9.02 10.21
C GLY A 54 -2.74 -7.65 10.90
N PHE A 55 -2.67 -6.60 10.08
CA PHE A 55 -2.73 -5.20 10.49
C PHE A 55 -3.81 -4.48 9.69
N GLN A 56 -4.66 -3.74 10.37
CA GLN A 56 -5.69 -2.90 9.75
C GLN A 56 -5.40 -1.43 10.01
N LEU A 57 -5.76 -0.56 9.07
CA LEU A 57 -5.63 0.89 9.26
C LEU A 57 -6.65 1.39 10.31
N THR A 58 -6.19 2.23 11.23
CA THR A 58 -7.10 3.01 12.09
C THR A 58 -7.75 4.14 11.29
N ALA A 59 -8.71 4.87 11.86
CA ALA A 59 -9.26 6.06 11.19
C ALA A 59 -8.17 7.07 10.81
N THR A 60 -7.21 7.32 11.71
CA THR A 60 -6.06 8.19 11.46
C THR A 60 -5.15 7.62 10.36
N GLY A 61 -4.86 6.32 10.41
CA GLY A 61 -4.08 5.65 9.36
C GLY A 61 -4.75 5.72 8.00
N ARG A 62 -6.08 5.56 7.94
CA ARG A 62 -6.86 5.71 6.71
C ARG A 62 -6.77 7.11 6.11
N ASN A 63 -6.82 8.17 6.93
CA ASN A 63 -6.63 9.53 6.40
C ASN A 63 -5.24 9.72 5.79
N ARG A 64 -4.18 9.25 6.45
CA ARG A 64 -2.81 9.32 5.90
C ARG A 64 -2.62 8.45 4.68
N TYR A 65 -3.25 7.28 4.67
CA TYR A 65 -3.25 6.39 3.52
C TYR A 65 -3.99 7.00 2.34
N HIS A 66 -5.09 7.70 2.58
CA HIS A 66 -5.82 8.44 1.55
C HIS A 66 -5.01 9.62 0.99
N ASP A 67 -4.23 10.32 1.82
CA ASP A 67 -3.28 11.34 1.32
C ASP A 67 -2.24 10.72 0.38
N LEU A 68 -1.73 9.53 0.72
CA LEU A 68 -0.79 8.78 -0.11
C LEU A 68 -1.44 8.31 -1.42
N GLU A 69 -2.64 7.72 -1.34
CA GLU A 69 -3.41 7.31 -2.51
C GLU A 69 -3.64 8.49 -3.44
N ARG A 70 -4.04 9.64 -2.89
CA ARG A 70 -4.24 10.87 -3.64
C ARG A 70 -2.95 11.34 -4.32
N TRP A 71 -1.81 11.27 -3.63
CA TRP A 71 -0.51 11.58 -4.22
C TRP A 71 -0.15 10.61 -5.35
N VAL A 72 -0.37 9.31 -5.17
CA VAL A 72 -0.11 8.30 -6.21
C VAL A 72 -0.99 8.55 -7.44
N THR A 73 -2.27 8.82 -7.23
CA THR A 73 -3.23 9.14 -8.31
C THR A 73 -2.79 10.37 -9.09
N TYR A 74 -2.47 11.47 -8.40
CA TYR A 74 -2.02 12.69 -9.07
C TYR A 74 -0.65 12.54 -9.74
N ARG A 75 0.27 11.80 -9.13
CA ARG A 75 1.65 11.72 -9.65
C ARG A 75 1.81 10.73 -10.80
N PHE A 76 0.98 9.69 -10.84
CA PHE A 76 1.11 8.58 -11.78
C PHE A 76 -0.12 8.35 -12.65
N ILE A 77 -1.34 8.40 -12.10
CA ILE A 77 -2.56 8.09 -12.88
C ILE A 77 -2.96 9.28 -13.77
N GLU A 78 -2.94 10.51 -13.26
CA GLU A 78 -3.29 11.69 -14.05
C GLU A 78 -2.40 11.94 -15.28
N PRO A 79 -1.06 11.80 -15.21
CA PRO A 79 -0.22 11.91 -16.38
C PRO A 79 -0.53 10.84 -17.44
N LEU A 80 -0.69 9.58 -17.02
CA LEU A 80 -1.05 8.47 -17.92
C LEU A 80 -2.42 8.71 -18.58
N TRP A 81 -3.40 9.20 -17.82
CA TRP A 81 -4.70 9.57 -18.36
C TRP A 81 -4.61 10.70 -19.38
N THR A 82 -3.79 11.72 -19.09
CA THR A 82 -3.56 12.84 -20.00
C THR A 82 -2.90 12.39 -21.30
N GLU A 83 -1.89 11.52 -21.21
CA GLU A 83 -1.24 10.90 -22.38
C GLU A 83 -2.25 10.09 -23.21
N MET A 84 -3.04 9.23 -22.57
CA MET A 84 -4.08 8.44 -23.25
C MET A 84 -5.11 9.34 -23.96
N MET A 85 -5.56 10.43 -23.33
CA MET A 85 -6.52 11.36 -23.94
C MET A 85 -5.91 12.16 -25.09
N GLN A 86 -4.62 12.48 -25.03
CA GLN A 86 -3.92 13.16 -26.13
C GLN A 86 -3.75 12.25 -27.35
N GLU A 87 -3.38 10.99 -27.14
CA GLU A 87 -3.31 9.98 -28.21
C GLU A 87 -4.67 9.77 -28.87
N HIS A 88 -5.73 9.72 -28.07
CA HIS A 88 -7.09 9.49 -28.57
C HIS A 88 -7.74 10.72 -29.23
N ALA A 89 -7.24 11.93 -28.95
CA ALA A 89 -7.67 13.17 -29.60
C ALA A 89 -6.87 13.50 -30.87
N ALA A 90 -5.70 12.87 -31.05
CA ALA A 90 -4.83 13.05 -32.22
C ALA A 90 -5.06 12.00 -33.33
N GLY A 91 -5.90 10.98 -33.09
CA GLY A 91 -6.36 10.00 -34.07
C GLY A 91 -7.79 10.26 -34.53
#